data_AF-A0A4U3B4A8-F1
#
_entry.id   AF-A0A4U3B4A8-F1
#
_cell.length_a   1.000
_cell.length_b   1.000
_cell.length_c   1.000
_cell.angle_alpha   90.00
_cell.angle_beta   90.00
_cell.angle_gamma   90.00
#
_symmetry.space_group_name_H-M   'P 1'
#
loop_
_entity.id
_entity.type
_entity.pdbx_description
1 polymer ?
#
loop_
_entity_poly.entity_id
_entity_poly.type
_entity_poly.pdbx_seq_one_letter_code
_entity_poly.pdbx_strand_id
1 'polypeptide(L)'
;MTKVDLIKEKIIDTSLYLFNTKGITHTSIQDIMTATDLPKGAIYRRFKNKEEIVLASFKRGGEIMWQHFYKAMENKEHTIDKIIALFLVYKDAANNPPIPGGCPLLNTAVESRGLFPELQSAAKKGFDDTVVLLESALKI
;
A
#
# COMPACT_ATOMS: atom_id res chain seq x y z
N MET A 1 1.29 24.98 -3.77
CA MET A 1 2.04 23.72 -3.63
C MET A 1 2.64 23.66 -2.24
N THR A 2 2.12 22.82 -1.35
CA THR A 2 2.73 22.61 -0.03
C THR A 2 4.04 21.85 -0.19
N LYS A 3 5.09 22.28 0.53
CA LYS A 3 6.41 21.64 0.53
C LYS A 3 6.27 20.19 1.00
N VAL A 4 6.84 19.24 0.25
CA VAL A 4 6.87 17.82 0.62
C VAL A 4 7.66 17.64 1.93
N ASP A 5 7.07 16.94 2.90
CA ASP A 5 7.73 16.61 4.16
C ASP A 5 8.46 15.27 4.03
N LEU A 6 9.74 15.32 3.65
CA LEU A 6 10.56 14.13 3.40
C LEU A 6 10.65 13.18 4.60
N ILE A 7 10.57 13.70 5.83
CA ILE A 7 10.59 12.85 7.02
C ILE A 7 9.26 12.10 7.16
N LYS A 8 8.14 12.74 6.82
CA LYS A 8 6.84 12.07 6.79
C LYS A 8 6.83 10.95 5.76
N GLU A 9 7.34 11.20 4.56
CA GLU A 9 7.44 10.17 3.52
C GLU A 9 8.37 9.03 3.94
N LYS A 10 9.53 9.33 4.57
CA LYS A 10 10.43 8.30 5.13
C LYS A 10 9.72 7.40 6.14
N ILE A 11 8.91 7.98 7.03
CA ILE A 11 8.12 7.19 8.00
C ILE A 11 7.14 6.30 7.25
N ILE A 12 6.38 6.84 6.30
CA ILE A 12 5.38 6.08 5.53
C ILE A 12 6.03 4.92 4.76
N ASP A 13 7.11 5.17 4.02
CA ASP A 13 7.76 4.17 3.19
C ASP A 13 8.42 3.06 4.03
N THR A 14 9.04 3.43 5.15
CA THR A 14 9.64 2.46 6.06
C THR A 14 8.58 1.64 6.79
N SER A 15 7.49 2.28 7.22
CA SER A 15 6.37 1.61 7.86
C SER A 15 5.64 0.68 6.90
N LEU A 16 5.43 1.07 5.64
CA LEU A 16 4.90 0.20 4.60
C LEU A 16 5.74 -1.07 4.44
N TYR A 17 7.07 -0.94 4.35
CA TYR A 17 7.97 -2.10 4.29
C TYR A 17 7.79 -3.00 5.52
N LEU A 18 7.81 -2.44 6.73
CA LEU A 18 7.67 -3.22 7.97
C LEU A 18 6.32 -3.91 8.08
N PHE A 19 5.22 -3.19 7.83
CA PHE A 19 3.89 -3.77 7.89
C PHE A 19 3.71 -4.88 6.86
N ASN A 20 4.23 -4.70 5.64
CA ASN A 20 4.05 -5.69 4.58
C ASN A 20 4.95 -6.93 4.76
N THR A 21 6.07 -6.81 5.48
CA THR A 21 7.02 -7.93 5.70
C THR A 21 6.90 -8.61 7.06
N LYS A 22 6.45 -7.89 8.09
CA LYS A 22 6.32 -8.41 9.46
C LYS A 22 4.87 -8.47 9.96
N GLY A 23 3.96 -7.76 9.31
CA GLY A 23 2.58 -7.59 9.74
C GLY A 23 2.36 -6.32 10.58
N ILE A 24 1.15 -5.79 10.52
CA ILE A 24 0.73 -4.59 11.26
C ILE A 24 0.77 -4.86 12.75
N THR A 25 0.24 -5.99 13.20
CA THR A 25 0.17 -6.35 14.64
C THR A 25 1.55 -6.49 15.27
N HIS A 26 2.53 -7.04 14.54
CA HIS A 26 3.89 -7.30 15.03
C HIS A 26 4.87 -6.14 14.87
N THR A 27 4.46 -5.03 14.25
CA THR A 27 5.31 -3.86 14.07
C THR A 27 4.97 -2.79 15.11
N SER A 28 5.87 -2.49 16.04
CA SER A 28 5.68 -1.43 17.05
C SER A 28 6.16 -0.05 16.56
N ILE A 29 5.81 1.02 17.30
CA ILE A 29 6.41 2.36 17.06
C ILE A 29 7.93 2.31 17.27
N GLN A 30 8.43 1.49 18.18
CA GLN A 30 9.87 1.34 18.42
C GLN A 30 10.58 0.70 17.22
N ASP A 31 9.94 -0.27 16.55
CA ASP A 31 10.48 -0.85 15.32
C ASP A 31 10.57 0.20 14.21
N ILE A 32 9.56 1.05 14.07
CA ILE A 32 9.55 2.16 13.11
C ILE A 32 10.63 3.18 13.44
N MET A 33 10.79 3.58 14.71
CA MET A 33 11.87 4.48 15.15
C MET A 33 13.24 3.91 14.79
N THR A 34 13.45 2.63 15.08
CA THR A 34 14.72 1.94 14.83
C THR A 34 15.01 1.86 13.33
N ALA A 35 14.03 1.48 12.51
CA ALA A 35 14.20 1.34 11.07
C ALA A 35 14.35 2.69 10.34
N THR A 36 13.74 3.75 10.87
CA THR A 36 13.83 5.10 10.29
C THR A 36 15.01 5.90 10.82
N ASP A 37 15.69 5.46 11.88
CA ASP A 37 16.66 6.24 12.64
C ASP A 37 16.11 7.61 13.06
N LEU A 38 14.86 7.62 13.56
CA LEU A 38 14.18 8.83 14.01
C LEU A 38 13.82 8.76 15.49
N PRO A 39 14.00 9.85 16.25
CA PRO A 39 13.56 9.90 17.63
C PRO A 39 12.03 9.92 17.71
N LYS A 40 11.49 9.46 18.84
CA LYS A 40 10.05 9.41 19.12
C LYS A 40 9.35 10.74 18.79
N GLY A 41 9.93 11.87 19.20
CA GLY A 41 9.38 13.20 18.94
C GLY A 41 9.22 13.53 17.45
N ALA A 42 10.08 13.02 16.57
CA ALA A 42 9.99 13.27 15.13
C ALA A 42 8.80 12.54 14.49
N ILE A 43 8.46 11.34 14.98
CA ILE A 43 7.29 10.57 14.56
C ILE A 43 6.02 11.23 15.07
N TYR A 44 5.92 11.49 16.39
CA TYR A 44 4.70 12.03 16.99
C TYR A 44 4.38 13.48 16.58
N ARG A 45 5.36 14.22 16.04
CA ARG A 45 5.11 15.51 15.39
C ARG A 45 4.28 15.38 14.10
N ARG A 46 4.28 14.22 13.45
CA ARG A 46 3.65 13.97 12.14
C ARG A 46 2.45 13.05 12.19
N PHE A 47 2.45 12.13 13.14
CA PHE A 47 1.41 11.13 13.32
C PHE A 47 1.01 11.07 14.79
N LYS A 48 -0.29 11.15 15.08
CA LYS A 48 -0.79 11.12 16.46
C LYS A 48 -0.64 9.75 17.11
N ASN A 49 -0.77 8.70 16.31
CA ASN A 49 -0.73 7.32 16.76
C ASN A 49 -0.24 6.38 15.64
N LYS A 50 -0.11 5.09 15.96
CA LYS A 50 0.26 4.05 14.98
C LYS A 50 -0.79 3.88 13.88
N GLU A 51 -2.07 4.09 14.19
CA GLU A 51 -3.18 3.89 13.25
C GLU A 51 -3.09 4.87 12.07
N GLU A 52 -2.76 6.14 12.32
CA GLU A 52 -2.52 7.13 11.25
C GLU A 52 -1.34 6.72 10.35
N ILE A 53 -0.29 6.12 10.91
CA ILE A 53 0.85 5.60 10.14
C ILE A 53 0.41 4.40 9.30
N VAL A 54 -0.38 3.49 9.86
CA VAL A 54 -0.93 2.32 9.15
C VAL A 54 -1.79 2.76 7.98
N LEU A 55 -2.71 3.70 8.18
CA LEU A 55 -3.57 4.22 7.10
C LEU A 55 -2.75 4.93 6.01
N ALA A 56 -1.75 5.74 6.38
CA ALA A 56 -0.88 6.40 5.42
C ALA A 56 -0.03 5.40 4.62
N SER A 57 0.48 4.36 5.28
CA SER A 57 1.25 3.28 4.67
C SER A 57 0.38 2.44 3.73
N PHE A 58 -0.85 2.11 4.13
CA PHE A 58 -1.81 1.40 3.27
C PHE A 58 -2.12 2.22 2.01
N LYS A 59 -2.38 3.52 2.16
CA LYS A 59 -2.61 4.41 1.02
C LYS A 59 -1.41 4.40 0.05
N ARG A 60 -0.19 4.55 0.58
CA ARG A 60 1.04 4.50 -0.23
C ARG A 60 1.21 3.16 -0.95
N GLY A 61 0.94 2.05 -0.25
CA GLY A 61 0.98 0.71 -0.85
C GLY A 61 -0.02 0.56 -1.98
N GLY A 62 -1.24 1.07 -1.81
CA GLY A 62 -2.24 1.14 -2.87
C GLY A 62 -1.75 1.95 -4.08
N GLU A 63 -1.25 3.16 -3.87
CA GLU A 63 -0.70 4.02 -4.93
C GLU A 63 0.39 3.32 -5.75
N ILE A 64 1.32 2.61 -5.10
CA ILE A 64 2.37 1.82 -5.78
C ILE A 64 1.76 0.71 -6.63
N MET A 65 0.78 -0.03 -6.09
CA MET A 65 0.10 -1.10 -6.84
C MET A 65 -0.65 -0.54 -8.05
N TRP A 66 -1.38 0.57 -7.90
CA TRP A 66 -2.09 1.22 -8.99
C TRP A 66 -1.13 1.66 -10.10
N GLN A 67 -0.01 2.28 -9.74
CA GLN A 67 1.00 2.67 -10.72
C GLN A 67 1.54 1.46 -11.51
N HIS A 68 1.78 0.33 -10.84
CA HIS A 68 2.23 -0.89 -11.52
C HIS A 68 1.17 -1.44 -12.48
N PHE A 69 -0.10 -1.46 -12.07
CA PHE A 69 -1.20 -1.88 -12.93
C PHE A 69 -1.38 -0.96 -14.15
N TYR A 70 -1.41 0.36 -13.94
CA TYR A 70 -1.52 1.32 -15.04
C TYR A 70 -0.37 1.19 -16.01
N LYS A 71 0.87 1.06 -15.52
CA LYS A 71 2.05 0.87 -16.36
C LYS A 71 2.01 -0.45 -17.14
N ALA A 72 1.52 -1.54 -16.54
CA ALA A 72 1.38 -2.82 -17.23
C ALA A 72 0.37 -2.78 -18.38
N MET A 73 -0.71 -2.00 -18.21
CA MET A 73 -1.72 -1.76 -19.24
C MET A 73 -1.32 -0.70 -20.26
N GLU A 74 -0.29 0.09 -19.97
CA GLU A 74 0.22 1.13 -20.87
C GLU A 74 0.65 0.49 -22.20
N ASN A 75 0.25 1.11 -23.31
CA ASN A 75 0.52 0.64 -24.67
C ASN A 75 -0.16 -0.69 -25.07
N LYS A 76 -1.18 -1.15 -24.34
CA LYS A 76 -2.05 -2.26 -24.78
C LYS A 76 -3.25 -1.74 -25.57
N GLU A 77 -3.40 -2.20 -26.81
CA GLU A 77 -4.49 -1.78 -27.69
C GLU A 77 -5.81 -2.50 -27.37
N HIS A 78 -5.76 -3.82 -27.18
CA HIS A 78 -6.96 -4.61 -26.94
C HIS A 78 -7.27 -4.76 -25.45
N THR A 79 -8.55 -4.77 -25.11
CA THR A 79 -9.05 -4.96 -23.73
C THR A 79 -8.53 -6.25 -23.11
N ILE A 80 -8.48 -7.35 -23.87
CA ILE A 80 -7.98 -8.62 -23.36
C ILE A 80 -6.51 -8.54 -22.95
N ASP A 81 -5.68 -7.81 -23.70
CA ASP A 81 -4.26 -7.64 -23.38
C ASP A 81 -4.05 -6.81 -22.11
N LYS A 82 -4.92 -5.84 -21.85
CA LYS A 82 -4.93 -5.07 -20.59
C LYS A 82 -5.24 -5.98 -19.41
N ILE A 83 -6.26 -6.81 -19.53
CA ILE A 83 -6.66 -7.77 -18.49
C ILE A 83 -5.53 -8.78 -18.23
N ILE A 84 -4.95 -9.35 -19.29
CA ILE A 84 -3.80 -10.26 -19.17
C ILE A 84 -2.63 -9.55 -18.48
N ALA A 85 -2.33 -8.29 -18.83
CA ALA A 85 -1.25 -7.53 -18.22
C ALA A 85 -1.44 -7.36 -16.69
N LEU A 86 -2.66 -7.13 -16.22
CA LEU A 86 -2.97 -7.09 -14.78
C LEU A 86 -2.66 -8.42 -14.09
N PHE A 87 -3.06 -9.55 -14.69
CA PHE A 87 -2.74 -10.87 -14.14
C PHE A 87 -1.24 -11.17 -14.16
N LEU A 88 -0.50 -10.66 -15.14
CA LEU A 88 0.95 -10.83 -15.20
C LEU A 88 1.67 -10.09 -14.05
N VAL A 89 1.16 -8.94 -13.59
CA VAL A 89 1.67 -8.27 -12.38
C VAL A 89 1.54 -9.17 -11.16
N TYR A 90 0.40 -9.84 -11.00
CA TYR A 90 0.20 -10.80 -9.90
C TYR A 90 1.05 -12.05 -10.06
N LYS A 91 1.18 -12.59 -11.28
CA LYS A 91 1.99 -13.78 -11.56
C LYS A 91 3.46 -13.54 -11.23
N ASP A 92 3.99 -12.37 -11.54
CA ASP A 92 5.40 -12.05 -11.31
C ASP A 92 5.68 -11.57 -9.88
N ALA A 93 4.67 -11.33 -9.05
CA ALA A 93 4.84 -10.86 -7.69
C ALA A 93 5.70 -11.80 -6.81
N ALA A 94 5.79 -13.09 -7.16
CA ALA A 94 6.69 -14.03 -6.47
C ALA A 94 8.19 -13.77 -6.75
N ASN A 95 8.53 -13.20 -7.91
CA ASN A 95 9.92 -12.93 -8.31
C ASN A 95 10.26 -11.44 -8.18
N ASN A 96 9.37 -10.56 -8.64
CA ASN A 96 9.54 -9.11 -8.65
C ASN A 96 8.31 -8.43 -8.03
N PRO A 97 8.11 -8.54 -6.71
CA PRO A 97 7.00 -7.87 -6.06
C PRO A 97 7.17 -6.34 -6.14
N PRO A 98 6.10 -5.58 -6.46
CA PRO A 98 6.13 -4.11 -6.39
C PRO A 98 6.56 -3.57 -5.01
N ILE A 99 6.29 -4.35 -3.96
CA ILE A 99 6.60 -4.03 -2.57
C ILE A 99 7.06 -5.32 -1.88
N PRO A 100 8.21 -5.33 -1.17
CA PRO A 100 8.63 -6.49 -0.38
C PRO A 100 7.55 -6.96 0.59
N GLY A 101 7.37 -8.27 0.75
CA GLY A 101 6.35 -8.85 1.63
C GLY A 101 4.99 -9.15 0.98
N GLY A 102 4.83 -8.86 -0.31
CA GLY A 102 3.64 -9.25 -1.09
C GLY A 102 2.66 -8.10 -1.33
N CYS A 103 1.39 -8.44 -1.60
CA CYS A 103 0.38 -7.45 -1.97
C CYS A 103 -0.13 -6.68 -0.72
N PRO A 104 0.04 -5.35 -0.64
CA PRO A 104 -0.39 -4.57 0.52
C PRO A 104 -1.92 -4.55 0.68
N LEU A 105 -2.68 -4.64 -0.41
CA LEU A 105 -4.15 -4.70 -0.37
C LEU A 105 -4.60 -6.01 0.28
N LEU A 106 -4.03 -7.14 -0.14
CA LEU A 106 -4.34 -8.47 0.40
C LEU A 106 -3.93 -8.57 1.87
N ASN A 107 -2.67 -8.25 2.19
CA ASN A 107 -2.14 -8.35 3.53
C ASN A 107 -2.97 -7.50 4.51
N THR A 108 -3.31 -6.28 4.12
CA THR A 108 -4.14 -5.40 4.95
C THR A 108 -5.57 -5.91 5.08
N ALA A 109 -6.20 -6.44 4.03
CA ALA A 109 -7.55 -6.98 4.16
C ALA A 109 -7.61 -8.14 5.16
N VAL A 110 -6.60 -9.02 5.16
CA VAL A 110 -6.50 -10.12 6.13
C VAL A 110 -6.27 -9.60 7.55
N GLU A 111 -5.32 -8.66 7.74
CA GLU A 111 -4.97 -8.16 9.07
C GLU A 111 -5.96 -7.14 9.64
N SER A 112 -6.71 -6.42 8.80
CA SER A 112 -7.61 -5.34 9.25
C SER A 112 -8.71 -5.83 10.20
N ARG A 113 -9.06 -7.12 10.12
CA ARG A 113 -10.08 -7.75 10.95
C ARG A 113 -9.65 -7.72 12.42
N GLY A 114 -10.36 -6.93 13.22
CA GLY A 114 -10.10 -6.80 14.67
C GLY A 114 -9.04 -5.76 15.03
N LEU A 115 -8.55 -4.95 14.08
CA LEU A 115 -7.70 -3.80 14.37
C LEU A 115 -8.53 -2.56 14.70
N PHE A 116 -8.94 -1.80 13.68
CA PHE A 116 -9.79 -0.62 13.86
C PHE A 116 -10.68 -0.39 12.63
N PRO A 117 -11.91 0.15 12.79
CA PRO A 117 -12.91 0.22 11.73
C PRO A 117 -12.48 0.97 10.47
N GLU A 118 -11.66 2.01 10.62
CA GLU A 118 -11.17 2.85 9.53
C GLU A 118 -10.26 2.03 8.59
N LEU A 119 -9.45 1.13 9.13
CA LEU A 119 -8.60 0.26 8.31
C LEU A 119 -9.42 -0.77 7.53
N GLN A 120 -10.45 -1.34 8.15
CA GLN A 120 -11.35 -2.28 7.46
C GLN A 120 -12.09 -1.59 6.31
N SER A 121 -12.57 -0.36 6.56
CA SER A 121 -13.21 0.47 5.55
C SER A 121 -12.25 0.82 4.41
N ALA A 122 -11.01 1.19 4.75
CA ALA A 122 -9.97 1.48 3.75
C ALA A 122 -9.59 0.24 2.94
N ALA A 123 -9.44 -0.92 3.59
CA ALA A 123 -9.15 -2.18 2.92
C ALA A 123 -10.28 -2.59 1.96
N LYS A 124 -11.54 -2.51 2.40
CA LYS A 124 -12.70 -2.75 1.54
C LYS A 124 -12.69 -1.81 0.33
N LYS A 125 -12.50 -0.50 0.57
CA LYS A 125 -12.45 0.49 -0.51
C LYS A 125 -11.34 0.18 -1.51
N GLY A 126 -10.15 -0.24 -1.06
CA GLY A 126 -9.05 -0.60 -1.95
C GLY A 126 -9.38 -1.76 -2.90
N PHE A 127 -10.19 -2.73 -2.44
CA PHE A 127 -10.70 -3.80 -3.30
C PHE A 127 -11.81 -3.31 -4.24
N ASP A 128 -12.74 -2.48 -3.76
CA ASP A 128 -13.75 -1.85 -4.61
C ASP A 128 -13.09 -1.02 -5.74
N ASP A 129 -12.02 -0.28 -5.44
CA ASP A 129 -11.23 0.46 -6.42
C ASP A 129 -10.54 -0.46 -7.45
N THR A 130 -10.25 -1.72 -7.09
CA THR A 130 -9.69 -2.72 -8.02
C THR A 130 -10.74 -3.14 -9.04
N VAL A 131 -11.99 -3.27 -8.60
CA VAL A 131 -13.12 -3.57 -9.49
C VAL A 131 -13.33 -2.41 -10.45
N VAL A 132 -13.34 -1.18 -9.96
CA VAL A 132 -13.46 0.03 -10.80
C VAL A 132 -12.33 0.10 -11.84
N LEU A 133 -11.10 -0.25 -11.46
CA LEU A 133 -9.98 -0.32 -12.41
C LEU A 133 -10.27 -1.33 -13.53
N LEU A 134 -10.76 -2.53 -13.18
CA LEU A 134 -11.08 -3.57 -14.16
C LEU A 134 -12.24 -3.17 -15.07
N GLU A 135 -13.28 -2.55 -14.53
CA GLU A 135 -14.41 -1.98 -15.30
C GLU A 135 -13.91 -0.94 -16.30
N SER A 136 -13.01 -0.05 -15.87
CA SER A 136 -12.42 0.97 -16.75
C SER A 136 -11.62 0.36 -17.90
N ALA A 137 -10.94 -0.77 -17.66
CA ALA A 137 -10.22 -1.51 -18.71
C ALA A 137 -11.18 -2.19 -19.70
N LEU A 138 -12.33 -2.65 -19.22
CA LEU A 138 -13.41 -3.26 -20.01
C LEU A 138 -14.21 -2.25 -20.84
N LYS A 139 -14.10 -0.95 -20.54
CA LYS A 139 -14.94 0.14 -21.10
C LYS A 139 -16.44 -0.06 -20.80
N ILE A 140 -16.75 -0.64 -19.64
CA ILE A 140 -18.12 -0.81 -19.13
C ILE A 140 -18.45 0.36 -18.20
#